data_AF-A0A538H6R5-F1
#
_entry.id   AF-A0A538H6R5-F1
#
_cell.length_a   1.000
_cell.length_b   1.000
_cell.length_c   1.000
_cell.angle_alpha   90.00
_cell.angle_beta   90.00
_cell.angle_gamma   90.00
#
_symmetry.space_group_name_H-M   'P 1'
#
loop_
_entity.id
_entity.type
_entity.pdbx_description
1 polymer ?
#
loop_
_entity_poly.entity_id
_entity_poly.type
_entity_poly.pdbx_seq_one_letter_code
_entity_poly.pdbx_strand_id
1 'polypeptide(L)'
;MASDLPERPDARDRPRVGVDEWVAQVEGRRERGRGLTGAAWRFWEWLPPFGRLGLFVVPGALFPIFTGSNTLSRFGVFTLLYVLLGLGLNIVVGFSGLLDLGYVAFYGFGAYTYGFLASGHSGHHWQAEAAIPVVVVLTALLGLLLGLPSRRLLGDYLAIVTLFFGQAFVTFVNNANYINFPFFGHLDLTGGANGLDRIDPLDFFGYRLVTTKQNFYFLLGAFVVV
;
A
#
# COMPACT_ATOMS: atom_id res chain seq x y z
N MET A 1 62.44 -52.45 -8.97
CA MET A 1 61.04 -52.32 -9.45
C MET A 1 60.28 -51.50 -8.41
N ALA A 2 60.39 -50.17 -8.55
CA ALA A 2 59.87 -49.05 -7.74
C ALA A 2 60.92 -47.94 -7.99
N SER A 3 60.61 -46.71 -8.38
CA SER A 3 59.40 -45.92 -8.31
C SER A 3 59.57 -44.75 -9.28
N ASP A 4 58.83 -44.76 -10.38
CA ASP A 4 58.79 -43.66 -11.35
C ASP A 4 57.37 -43.12 -11.37
N LEU A 5 57.01 -42.40 -10.29
CA LEU A 5 55.71 -41.73 -10.18
C LEU A 5 55.93 -40.24 -10.45
N PRO A 6 55.15 -39.61 -11.34
CA PRO A 6 55.23 -38.17 -11.58
C PRO A 6 54.95 -37.39 -10.29
N GLU A 7 55.73 -36.34 -10.03
CA GLU A 7 55.53 -35.47 -8.89
C GLU A 7 54.10 -34.90 -8.89
N ARG A 8 53.44 -34.95 -7.73
CA ARG A 8 52.08 -34.41 -7.58
C ARG A 8 52.11 -32.90 -7.84
N PRO A 9 51.21 -32.35 -8.68
CA PRO A 9 51.08 -30.91 -8.86
C PRO A 9 50.94 -30.24 -7.49
N ASP A 10 51.81 -29.27 -7.24
CA ASP A 10 51.84 -28.46 -6.05
C ASP A 10 50.46 -27.79 -5.84
N ALA A 11 50.02 -27.72 -4.59
CA ALA A 11 48.69 -27.22 -4.24
C ALA A 11 48.48 -25.73 -4.59
N ARG A 12 49.49 -25.05 -5.14
CA ARG A 12 49.46 -23.65 -5.56
C ARG A 12 48.90 -23.45 -6.96
N ASP A 13 49.01 -24.44 -7.84
CA ASP A 13 48.60 -24.34 -9.26
C ASP A 13 47.23 -24.95 -9.56
N ARG A 14 46.45 -25.26 -8.50
CA ARG A 14 45.05 -25.67 -8.66
C ARG A 14 44.18 -24.41 -8.75
N PRO A 15 43.28 -24.29 -9.74
CA PRO A 15 42.27 -23.24 -9.73
C PRO A 15 41.49 -23.31 -8.41
N ARG A 16 41.68 -22.31 -7.54
CA ARG A 16 41.01 -22.24 -6.23
C ARG A 16 39.59 -21.76 -6.47
N VAL A 17 38.69 -22.71 -6.72
CA VAL A 17 37.25 -22.48 -6.88
C VAL A 17 36.76 -21.62 -5.70
N GLY A 18 36.22 -20.44 -6.01
CA GLY A 18 35.71 -19.47 -5.04
C GLY A 18 36.59 -18.23 -4.81
N VAL A 19 37.87 -18.22 -5.23
CA VAL A 19 38.70 -17.01 -5.13
C VAL A 19 38.24 -15.96 -6.13
N ASP A 20 37.96 -16.34 -7.37
CA ASP A 20 37.55 -15.40 -8.42
C ASP A 20 36.15 -14.83 -8.16
N GLU A 21 35.23 -15.62 -7.59
CA GLU A 21 33.91 -15.16 -7.14
C GLU A 21 33.99 -14.23 -5.93
N TRP A 22 34.86 -14.53 -4.96
CA TRP A 22 35.09 -13.67 -3.81
C TRP A 22 35.74 -12.34 -4.23
N VAL A 23 36.72 -12.38 -5.11
CA VAL A 23 37.37 -11.20 -5.70
C VAL A 23 36.34 -10.39 -6.49
N ALA A 24 35.52 -11.00 -7.34
CA ALA A 24 34.44 -10.32 -8.07
C ALA A 24 33.38 -9.69 -7.15
N GLN A 25 33.01 -10.35 -6.04
CA GLN A 25 32.09 -9.78 -5.04
C GLN A 25 32.71 -8.62 -4.22
N VAL A 26 34.03 -8.62 -4.03
CA VAL A 26 34.76 -7.57 -3.33
C VAL A 26 35.05 -6.38 -4.27
N GLU A 27 35.40 -6.63 -5.53
CA GLU A 27 35.51 -5.62 -6.59
C GLU A 27 34.15 -4.94 -6.85
N GLY A 28 33.07 -5.71 -6.97
CA GLY A 28 31.71 -5.18 -7.17
C GLY A 28 31.16 -4.39 -5.97
N ARG A 29 31.73 -4.57 -4.77
CA ARG A 29 31.48 -3.71 -3.60
C ARG A 29 32.28 -2.40 -3.66
N ARG A 30 33.49 -2.41 -4.22
CA ARG A 30 34.33 -1.22 -4.41
C ARG A 30 33.85 -0.34 -5.57
N GLU A 31 33.36 -0.92 -6.66
CA GLU A 31 32.83 -0.18 -7.82
C GLU A 31 31.50 0.52 -7.52
N ARG A 32 30.63 -0.08 -6.69
CA ARG A 32 29.43 0.60 -6.16
C ARG A 32 29.75 1.86 -5.35
N GLY A 33 30.99 2.01 -4.89
CA GLY A 33 31.47 3.15 -4.11
C GLY A 33 32.10 4.30 -4.90
N ARG A 34 32.19 4.25 -6.24
CA ARG A 34 32.81 5.32 -7.03
C ARG A 34 31.87 5.83 -8.14
N GLY A 35 31.36 7.05 -7.95
CA GLY A 35 30.51 7.75 -8.92
C GLY A 35 29.43 8.59 -8.25
N LEU A 36 28.64 9.33 -9.05
CA LEU A 36 27.46 10.09 -8.58
C LEU A 36 26.45 9.18 -7.85
N THR A 37 26.32 7.93 -8.29
CA THR A 37 25.48 6.89 -7.68
C THR A 37 26.00 6.45 -6.31
N GLY A 38 27.32 6.36 -6.12
CA GLY A 38 27.95 6.05 -4.83
C GLY A 38 27.88 7.21 -3.84
N ALA A 39 27.95 8.46 -4.32
CA ALA A 39 27.74 9.65 -3.50
C ALA A 39 26.27 9.76 -3.04
N ALA A 40 25.32 9.47 -3.93
CA ALA A 40 23.90 9.41 -3.59
C ALA A 40 23.60 8.31 -2.55
N TRP A 41 24.21 7.13 -2.68
CA TRP A 41 24.07 6.04 -1.70
C TRP A 41 24.63 6.44 -0.32
N ARG A 42 25.81 7.04 -0.26
CA ARG A 42 26.38 7.53 1.01
C ARG A 42 25.54 8.64 1.64
N PHE A 43 25.00 9.55 0.83
CA PHE A 43 24.10 10.60 1.31
C PHE A 43 22.83 10.00 1.91
N TRP A 44 22.25 9.00 1.23
CA TRP A 44 21.08 8.26 1.72
C TRP A 44 21.38 7.48 3.02
N GLU A 45 22.53 6.84 3.12
CA GLU A 45 23.00 6.13 4.32
C GLU A 45 23.28 7.08 5.49
N TRP A 46 23.78 8.29 5.21
CA TRP A 46 24.11 9.30 6.22
C TRP A 46 22.87 9.98 6.83
N LEU A 47 21.75 10.01 6.11
CA LEU A 47 20.51 10.60 6.61
C LEU A 47 19.90 9.71 7.71
N PRO A 48 19.58 10.28 8.90
CA PRO A 48 18.81 9.55 9.91
C PRO A 48 17.43 9.17 9.36
N PRO A 49 16.72 8.19 9.95
CA PRO A 49 15.40 7.75 9.47
C PRO A 49 14.41 8.93 9.29
N PHE A 50 14.40 9.86 10.25
CA PHE A 50 13.61 11.09 10.19
C PHE A 50 14.06 12.05 9.08
N GLY A 51 15.35 12.08 8.75
CA GLY A 51 15.90 12.86 7.64
C GLY A 51 15.49 12.31 6.27
N ARG A 52 15.39 10.98 6.14
CA ARG A 52 14.85 10.33 4.93
C ARG A 52 13.38 10.64 4.74
N LEU A 53 12.58 10.61 5.82
CA LEU A 53 11.18 11.02 5.77
C LEU A 53 11.04 12.51 5.39
N GLY A 54 11.84 13.39 6.01
CA GLY A 54 11.87 14.81 5.69
C GLY A 54 12.17 15.10 4.22
N LEU A 55 13.02 14.30 3.56
CA LEU A 55 13.35 14.43 2.13
C LEU A 55 12.13 14.22 1.22
N PHE A 56 11.16 13.38 1.60
CA PHE A 56 9.93 13.18 0.81
C PHE A 56 8.79 14.11 1.26
N VAL A 57 8.68 14.35 2.56
CA VAL A 57 7.60 15.14 3.15
C VAL A 57 7.75 16.62 2.85
N VAL A 58 8.96 17.17 2.87
CA VAL A 58 9.19 18.60 2.64
C VAL A 58 8.85 19.02 1.21
N PRO A 59 9.33 18.34 0.15
CA PRO A 59 8.89 18.63 -1.22
C PRO A 59 7.38 18.41 -1.41
N GLY A 60 6.81 17.37 -0.79
CA GLY A 60 5.37 17.11 -0.81
C GLY A 60 4.55 18.25 -0.18
N ALA A 61 4.96 18.76 0.97
CA ALA A 61 4.30 19.87 1.67
C ALA A 61 4.38 21.19 0.87
N LEU A 62 5.47 21.38 0.14
CA LEU A 62 5.69 22.57 -0.70
C LEU A 62 4.93 22.50 -2.03
N PHE A 63 4.65 21.30 -2.55
CA PHE A 63 3.96 21.07 -3.82
C PHE A 63 2.65 21.87 -4.01
N PRO A 64 1.66 21.84 -3.08
CA PRO A 64 0.41 22.60 -3.21
C PRO A 64 0.57 24.13 -2.99
N ILE A 65 1.72 24.59 -2.50
CA ILE A 65 2.02 26.01 -2.30
C ILE A 65 2.48 26.63 -3.62
N PHE A 66 3.31 25.93 -4.38
CA PHE A 66 3.80 26.39 -5.69
C PHE A 66 2.79 26.20 -6.82
N THR A 67 1.79 25.33 -6.63
CA THR A 67 0.80 25.02 -7.67
C THR A 67 -0.51 25.76 -7.41
N GLY A 68 -0.70 26.90 -8.11
CA GLY A 68 -1.92 27.72 -8.01
C GLY A 68 -3.17 27.08 -8.63
N SER A 69 -3.04 25.97 -9.35
CA SER A 69 -4.13 25.25 -10.03
C SER A 69 -4.75 24.19 -9.13
N ASN A 70 -6.08 24.24 -8.97
CA ASN A 70 -6.84 23.23 -8.24
C ASN A 70 -6.70 21.83 -8.87
N THR A 71 -6.51 21.75 -10.20
CA THR A 71 -6.32 20.48 -10.91
C THR A 71 -5.05 19.77 -10.49
N LEU A 72 -3.95 20.51 -10.35
CA LEU A 72 -2.66 19.91 -9.99
C LEU A 72 -2.64 19.46 -8.53
N SER A 73 -3.32 20.19 -7.65
CA SER A 73 -3.57 19.75 -6.27
C SER A 73 -4.41 18.46 -6.21
N ARG A 74 -5.42 18.30 -7.09
CA ARG A 74 -6.21 17.05 -7.16
C ARG A 74 -5.35 15.85 -7.58
N PHE A 75 -4.47 16.02 -8.56
CA PHE A 75 -3.52 14.96 -8.91
C PHE A 75 -2.61 14.61 -7.74
N GLY A 76 -2.12 15.60 -7.01
CA GLY A 76 -1.35 15.37 -5.78
C GLY A 76 -2.12 14.56 -4.73
N VAL A 77 -3.41 14.84 -4.52
CA VAL A 77 -4.29 14.08 -3.61
C VAL A 77 -4.38 12.62 -4.06
N PHE A 78 -4.65 12.36 -5.34
CA PHE A 78 -4.71 10.99 -5.87
C PHE A 78 -3.37 10.27 -5.75
N THR A 79 -2.26 10.94 -6.07
CA THR A 79 -0.91 10.36 -5.92
C THR A 79 -0.67 9.96 -4.47
N LEU A 80 -0.99 10.82 -3.51
CA LEU A 80 -0.77 10.55 -2.10
C LEU A 80 -1.67 9.44 -1.56
N LEU A 81 -2.90 9.36 -2.05
CA LEU A 81 -3.81 8.24 -1.80
C LEU A 81 -3.21 6.92 -2.31
N TYR A 82 -2.69 6.88 -3.54
CA TYR A 82 -2.04 5.68 -4.06
C TYR A 82 -0.74 5.32 -3.35
N VAL A 83 0.01 6.30 -2.84
CA VAL A 83 1.18 6.07 -1.99
C VAL A 83 0.78 5.42 -0.67
N LEU A 84 -0.26 5.94 0.01
CA LEU A 84 -0.82 5.34 1.22
C LEU A 84 -1.33 3.92 0.96
N LEU A 85 -2.00 3.70 -0.17
CA LEU A 85 -2.47 2.39 -0.61
C LEU A 85 -1.29 1.42 -0.81
N GLY A 86 -0.21 1.89 -1.45
CA GLY A 86 1.02 1.11 -1.64
C GLY A 86 1.74 0.81 -0.32
N LEU A 87 1.77 1.75 0.63
CA LEU A 87 2.30 1.51 1.98
C LEU A 87 1.49 0.45 2.72
N GLY A 88 0.15 0.52 2.66
CA GLY A 88 -0.71 -0.50 3.25
C GLY A 88 -0.47 -1.89 2.65
N LEU A 89 -0.31 -1.99 1.33
CA LEU A 89 0.06 -3.24 0.67
C LEU A 89 1.45 -3.73 1.10
N ASN A 90 2.45 -2.84 1.20
CA ASN A 90 3.79 -3.19 1.65
C ASN A 90 3.81 -3.74 3.08
N ILE A 91 2.96 -3.21 3.97
CA ILE A 91 2.80 -3.73 5.32
C ILE A 91 2.23 -5.15 5.25
N VAL A 92 1.11 -5.36 4.54
CA VAL A 92 0.47 -6.69 4.47
C VAL A 92 1.42 -7.72 3.86
N VAL A 93 2.01 -7.43 2.70
CA VAL A 93 2.93 -8.35 2.01
C VAL A 93 4.23 -8.51 2.79
N GLY A 94 4.76 -7.43 3.37
CA GLY A 94 6.00 -7.45 4.13
C GLY A 94 5.92 -8.27 5.42
N PHE A 95 4.80 -8.20 6.15
CA PHE A 95 4.60 -8.99 7.36
C PHE A 95 4.10 -10.41 7.09
N SER A 96 3.25 -10.62 6.08
CA SER A 96 2.71 -11.95 5.77
C SER A 96 3.64 -12.81 4.91
N GLY A 97 4.52 -12.18 4.12
CA GLY A 97 5.38 -12.87 3.16
C GLY A 97 4.62 -13.49 1.97
N LEU A 98 3.34 -13.18 1.80
CA LEU A 98 2.46 -13.78 0.80
C LEU A 98 1.94 -12.71 -0.18
N LEU A 99 1.65 -13.14 -1.41
CA LEU A 99 1.09 -12.26 -2.44
C LEU A 99 -0.39 -11.97 -2.13
N ASP A 100 -0.75 -10.70 -1.97
CA ASP A 100 -2.13 -10.22 -1.83
C ASP A 100 -2.58 -9.48 -3.09
N LEU A 101 -3.38 -10.14 -3.92
CA LEU A 101 -3.99 -9.55 -5.12
C LEU A 101 -5.39 -8.99 -4.85
N GLY A 102 -5.96 -9.27 -3.68
CA GLY A 102 -7.31 -8.88 -3.27
C GLY A 102 -7.35 -7.56 -2.50
N TYR A 103 -6.19 -6.94 -2.25
CA TYR A 103 -6.05 -5.72 -1.44
C TYR A 103 -7.03 -4.59 -1.81
N VAL A 104 -7.33 -4.43 -3.10
CA VAL A 104 -8.26 -3.41 -3.60
C VAL A 104 -9.67 -3.56 -3.02
N ALA A 105 -10.10 -4.77 -2.67
CA ALA A 105 -11.40 -4.99 -2.04
C ALA A 105 -11.46 -4.48 -0.60
N PHE A 106 -10.36 -4.54 0.16
CA PHE A 106 -10.30 -3.93 1.50
C PHE A 106 -10.34 -2.41 1.42
N TYR A 107 -9.61 -1.83 0.45
CA TYR A 107 -9.66 -0.40 0.16
C TYR A 107 -11.08 0.04 -0.23
N GLY A 108 -11.70 -0.67 -1.16
CA GLY A 108 -13.06 -0.41 -1.60
C GLY A 108 -14.07 -0.55 -0.46
N PHE A 109 -14.00 -1.63 0.31
CA PHE A 109 -14.90 -1.85 1.44
C PHE A 109 -14.83 -0.71 2.46
N GLY A 110 -13.62 -0.27 2.83
CA GLY A 110 -13.44 0.89 3.70
C GLY A 110 -14.05 2.17 3.13
N ALA A 111 -13.81 2.44 1.83
CA ALA A 111 -14.36 3.62 1.15
C ALA A 111 -15.89 3.60 1.07
N TYR A 112 -16.51 2.46 0.73
CA TYR A 112 -17.96 2.32 0.69
C TYR A 112 -18.59 2.38 2.08
N THR A 113 -17.95 1.79 3.09
CA THR A 113 -18.43 1.87 4.48
C THR A 113 -18.42 3.32 4.96
N TYR A 114 -17.32 4.05 4.72
CA TYR A 114 -17.26 5.48 5.04
C TYR A 114 -18.30 6.27 4.26
N GLY A 115 -18.42 6.03 2.94
CA GLY A 115 -19.41 6.69 2.09
C GLY A 115 -20.85 6.44 2.55
N PHE A 116 -21.18 5.24 3.01
CA PHE A 116 -22.51 4.91 3.52
C PHE A 116 -22.82 5.62 4.85
N LEU A 117 -21.84 5.74 5.75
CA LEU A 117 -21.99 6.45 7.03
C LEU A 117 -21.99 7.98 6.87
N ALA A 118 -21.21 8.50 5.94
CA ALA A 118 -21.04 9.93 5.67
C ALA A 118 -21.95 10.46 4.55
N SER A 119 -22.90 9.67 4.07
CA SER A 119 -23.92 10.11 3.10
C SER A 119 -25.31 10.01 3.69
N GLY A 120 -26.25 10.76 3.11
CA GLY A 120 -27.67 10.69 3.46
C GLY A 120 -28.33 9.33 3.18
N HIS A 121 -27.60 8.39 2.59
CA HIS A 121 -28.07 7.03 2.24
C HIS A 121 -28.44 6.19 3.47
N SER A 122 -27.83 6.45 4.62
CA SER A 122 -28.15 5.83 5.91
C SER A 122 -29.20 6.62 6.73
N GLY A 123 -29.67 7.77 6.22
CA GLY A 123 -30.61 8.66 6.90
C GLY A 123 -29.99 9.49 8.04
N HIS A 124 -28.76 9.21 8.45
CA HIS A 124 -28.03 9.95 9.49
C HIS A 124 -26.61 10.27 9.00
N HIS A 125 -26.23 11.54 9.12
CA HIS A 125 -24.91 12.01 8.75
C HIS A 125 -23.97 11.82 9.95
N TRP A 126 -23.13 10.79 9.90
CA TRP A 126 -22.16 10.54 10.97
C TRP A 126 -20.96 11.47 10.81
N GLN A 127 -20.53 12.08 11.92
CA GLN A 127 -19.29 12.84 11.96
C GLN A 127 -18.10 11.92 11.69
N ALA A 128 -17.08 12.43 10.97
CA ALA A 128 -15.95 11.61 10.52
C ALA A 128 -15.19 10.96 11.69
N GLU A 129 -15.15 11.62 12.84
CA GLU A 129 -14.55 11.11 14.09
C GLU A 129 -15.15 9.79 14.57
N ALA A 130 -16.48 9.64 14.45
CA ALA A 130 -17.18 8.42 14.83
C ALA A 130 -17.18 7.40 13.67
N ALA A 131 -17.26 7.88 12.43
CA ALA A 131 -17.27 7.02 11.25
C ALA A 131 -15.94 6.27 11.07
N ILE A 132 -14.79 6.93 11.25
CA ILE A 132 -13.47 6.32 10.99
C ILE A 132 -13.19 5.10 11.87
N PRO A 133 -13.35 5.13 13.21
CA PRO A 133 -13.17 3.95 14.05
C PRO A 133 -14.11 2.81 13.67
N VAL A 134 -15.36 3.12 13.33
CA VAL A 134 -16.34 2.11 12.90
C VAL A 134 -15.91 1.47 11.59
N VAL A 135 -15.45 2.26 10.61
CA VAL A 135 -14.90 1.75 9.34
C VAL A 135 -13.69 0.85 9.58
N VAL A 136 -12.78 1.24 10.48
CA VAL A 136 -11.60 0.43 10.85
C VAL A 136 -12.03 -0.90 11.45
N VAL A 137 -12.96 -0.89 12.40
CA VAL A 137 -13.46 -2.13 13.04
C VAL A 137 -14.17 -3.02 12.03
N LEU A 138 -15.05 -2.49 11.19
CA LEU A 138 -15.76 -3.26 10.17
C LEU A 138 -14.80 -3.86 9.14
N THR A 139 -13.80 -3.08 8.71
CA THR A 139 -12.77 -3.57 7.77
C THR A 139 -11.90 -4.65 8.41
N ALA A 140 -11.54 -4.50 9.68
CA ALA A 140 -10.80 -5.52 10.43
C ALA A 140 -11.62 -6.82 10.61
N LEU A 141 -12.93 -6.70 10.89
CA LEU A 141 -13.84 -7.83 10.96
C LEU A 141 -13.97 -8.55 9.63
N LEU A 142 -14.08 -7.81 8.52
CA LEU A 142 -14.07 -8.37 7.18
C LEU A 142 -12.75 -9.12 6.91
N GLY A 143 -11.62 -8.49 7.23
CA GLY A 143 -10.30 -9.12 7.12
C GLY A 143 -10.17 -10.41 7.94
N LEU A 144 -10.71 -10.42 9.15
CA LEU A 144 -10.73 -11.62 10.00
C LEU A 144 -11.61 -12.72 9.39
N LEU A 145 -12.80 -12.36 8.93
CA LEU A 145 -13.76 -13.28 8.32
C LEU A 145 -13.18 -13.95 7.05
N LEU A 146 -12.44 -13.18 6.25
CA LEU A 146 -11.76 -13.68 5.04
C LEU A 146 -10.44 -14.38 5.34
N GLY A 147 -9.76 -13.99 6.42
CA GLY A 147 -8.55 -14.64 6.90
C GLY A 147 -8.80 -16.04 7.45
N LEU A 148 -9.96 -16.27 8.08
CA LEU A 148 -10.33 -17.58 8.64
C LEU A 148 -10.28 -18.74 7.61
N PRO A 149 -10.93 -18.65 6.43
CA PRO A 149 -10.86 -19.71 5.42
C PRO A 149 -9.48 -19.80 4.76
N SER A 150 -8.75 -18.70 4.63
CA SER A 150 -7.49 -18.65 3.89
C SER A 150 -6.30 -19.27 4.64
N ARG A 151 -6.39 -19.42 5.96
CA ARG A 151 -5.36 -20.10 6.79
C ARG A 151 -5.02 -21.53 6.36
N ARG A 152 -5.87 -22.18 5.56
CA ARG A 152 -5.64 -23.54 5.04
C ARG A 152 -4.92 -23.57 3.69
N LEU A 153 -4.69 -22.41 3.07
CA LEU A 153 -4.09 -22.27 1.75
C LEU A 153 -2.69 -21.64 1.88
N LEU A 154 -1.72 -22.16 1.13
CA LEU A 154 -0.33 -21.70 1.16
C LEU A 154 0.11 -21.29 -0.25
N GLY A 155 0.98 -20.28 -0.33
CA GLY A 155 1.61 -19.84 -1.57
C GLY A 155 0.60 -19.41 -2.65
N ASP A 156 0.70 -20.01 -3.83
CA ASP A 156 -0.07 -19.63 -5.03
C ASP A 156 -1.58 -19.80 -4.86
N TYR A 157 -2.02 -20.76 -4.05
CA TYR A 157 -3.44 -20.95 -3.76
C TYR A 157 -4.04 -19.78 -2.98
N LEU A 158 -3.25 -19.15 -2.10
CA LEU A 158 -3.69 -17.96 -1.39
C LEU A 158 -3.86 -16.80 -2.38
N ALA A 159 -2.90 -16.60 -3.29
CA ALA A 159 -2.97 -15.55 -4.31
C ALA A 159 -4.24 -15.67 -5.16
N ILE A 160 -4.58 -16.87 -5.64
CA ILE A 160 -5.79 -17.12 -6.44
C ILE A 160 -7.06 -16.74 -5.64
N VAL A 161 -7.13 -17.11 -4.36
CA VAL A 161 -8.29 -16.78 -3.52
C VAL A 161 -8.41 -15.28 -3.26
N THR A 162 -7.29 -14.58 -3.03
CA THR A 162 -7.33 -13.12 -2.87
C THR A 162 -7.81 -12.41 -4.14
N LEU A 163 -7.36 -12.87 -5.32
CA LEU A 163 -7.83 -12.35 -6.60
C LEU A 163 -9.33 -12.61 -6.81
N PHE A 164 -9.80 -13.83 -6.50
CA PHE A 164 -11.21 -14.16 -6.58
C PHE A 164 -12.03 -13.26 -5.64
N PHE A 165 -11.58 -13.05 -4.40
CA PHE A 165 -12.24 -12.14 -3.47
C PHE A 165 -12.26 -10.69 -4.01
N GLY A 166 -11.14 -10.20 -4.55
CA GLY A 166 -11.06 -8.90 -5.20
C GLY A 166 -12.11 -8.72 -6.29
N GLN A 167 -12.23 -9.70 -7.18
CA GLN A 167 -13.21 -9.69 -8.26
C GLN A 167 -14.64 -9.84 -7.76
N ALA A 168 -14.88 -10.73 -6.79
CA ALA A 168 -16.19 -10.93 -6.18
C ALA A 168 -16.69 -9.64 -5.52
N PHE A 169 -15.81 -8.89 -4.86
CA PHE A 169 -16.13 -7.59 -4.28
C PHE A 169 -16.53 -6.57 -5.35
N VAL A 170 -15.77 -6.44 -6.43
CA VAL A 170 -16.09 -5.52 -7.53
C VAL A 170 -17.43 -5.89 -8.17
N THR A 171 -17.68 -7.17 -8.42
CA THR A 171 -18.98 -7.64 -8.93
C THR A 171 -20.10 -7.34 -7.94
N PHE A 172 -19.89 -7.59 -6.64
CA PHE A 172 -20.88 -7.30 -5.60
C PHE A 172 -21.25 -5.83 -5.59
N VAL A 173 -20.27 -4.93 -5.49
CA VAL A 173 -20.50 -3.48 -5.42
C VAL A 173 -21.24 -2.96 -6.65
N ASN A 174 -20.88 -3.42 -7.86
CA ASN A 174 -21.53 -2.97 -9.08
C ASN A 174 -22.98 -3.44 -9.22
N ASN A 175 -23.32 -4.60 -8.62
CA ASN A 175 -24.66 -5.18 -8.70
C ASN A 175 -25.52 -4.92 -7.45
N ALA A 176 -24.94 -4.41 -6.37
CA ALA A 176 -25.60 -4.16 -5.09
C ALA A 176 -26.59 -2.97 -5.08
N ASN A 177 -26.92 -2.43 -6.25
CA ASN A 177 -28.00 -1.43 -6.41
C ASN A 177 -29.40 -2.07 -6.33
N TYR A 178 -29.54 -3.31 -6.81
CA TYR A 178 -30.84 -3.98 -6.91
C TYR A 178 -30.91 -5.21 -6.01
N ILE A 179 -30.60 -5.06 -4.72
CA ILE A 179 -30.74 -6.17 -3.77
C ILE A 179 -32.19 -6.23 -3.28
N ASN A 180 -32.87 -7.30 -3.70
CA ASN A 180 -34.22 -7.61 -3.23
C ASN A 180 -34.14 -8.50 -1.99
N PHE A 181 -34.41 -7.91 -0.82
CA PHE A 181 -34.59 -8.69 0.40
C PHE A 181 -36.07 -9.12 0.51
N PRO A 182 -36.35 -10.41 0.83
CA PRO A 182 -37.71 -10.90 0.97
C PRO A 182 -38.59 -10.12 1.95
N PHE A 183 -37.99 -9.43 2.93
CA PHE A 183 -38.68 -8.71 3.99
C PHE A 183 -38.52 -7.18 3.96
N PHE A 184 -37.52 -6.65 3.26
CA PHE A 184 -37.20 -5.20 3.29
C PHE A 184 -37.38 -4.49 1.94
N GLY A 185 -37.83 -5.21 0.91
CA GLY A 185 -38.02 -4.66 -0.44
C GLY A 185 -36.67 -4.45 -1.16
N HIS A 186 -36.67 -3.50 -2.09
CA HIS A 186 -35.49 -3.15 -2.89
C HIS A 186 -34.62 -2.18 -2.08
N LEU A 187 -33.37 -2.55 -1.83
CA LEU A 187 -32.38 -1.71 -1.16
C LEU A 187 -31.21 -1.47 -2.11
N ASP A 188 -30.97 -0.20 -2.43
CA ASP A 188 -29.74 0.24 -3.08
C ASP A 188 -28.69 0.46 -2.00
N LEU A 189 -27.64 -0.38 -1.98
CA LEU A 189 -26.61 -0.32 -0.94
C LEU A 189 -25.36 0.46 -1.38
N THR A 190 -25.12 0.58 -2.69
CA THR A 190 -23.82 1.04 -3.23
C THR A 190 -23.93 2.06 -4.36
N GLY A 191 -25.13 2.34 -4.88
CA GLY A 191 -25.33 3.10 -6.12
C GLY A 191 -24.96 2.33 -7.39
N GLY A 192 -24.56 1.06 -7.27
CA GLY A 192 -24.13 0.21 -8.38
C GLY A 192 -22.89 0.75 -9.08
N ALA A 193 -22.89 0.74 -10.41
CA ALA A 193 -21.77 1.22 -11.22
C ALA A 193 -21.48 2.73 -11.09
N ASN A 194 -22.46 3.53 -10.62
CA ASN A 194 -22.27 4.97 -10.43
C ASN A 194 -21.58 5.30 -9.09
N GLY A 195 -21.58 4.37 -8.14
CA GLY A 195 -21.10 4.59 -6.78
C GLY A 195 -22.02 5.49 -5.95
N LEU A 196 -21.57 5.80 -4.72
CA LEU A 196 -22.27 6.70 -3.80
C LEU A 196 -21.95 8.15 -4.13
N ASP A 197 -22.99 8.99 -4.24
CA ASP A 197 -22.86 10.42 -4.43
C ASP A 197 -23.06 11.21 -3.12
N ARG A 198 -22.73 12.51 -3.15
CA ARG A 198 -23.00 13.45 -2.05
C ARG A 198 -22.47 13.00 -0.68
N ILE A 199 -21.26 12.44 -0.67
CA ILE A 199 -20.53 12.13 0.57
C ILE A 199 -20.14 13.44 1.24
N ASP A 200 -20.39 13.53 2.54
CA ASP A 200 -20.03 14.70 3.33
C ASP A 200 -18.51 14.93 3.34
N PRO A 201 -18.06 16.20 3.31
CA PRO A 201 -16.66 16.52 3.53
C PRO A 201 -16.19 15.99 4.89
N LEU A 202 -14.94 15.54 4.97
CA LEU A 202 -14.31 15.10 6.22
C LEU A 202 -14.40 16.23 7.26
N ASP A 203 -15.15 16.01 8.34
CA ASP A 203 -15.29 16.92 9.46
C ASP A 203 -14.61 16.35 10.72
N PHE A 204 -13.56 17.03 11.19
CA PHE A 204 -12.86 16.65 12.42
C PHE A 204 -13.02 17.75 13.45
N PHE A 205 -13.67 17.45 14.56
CA PHE A 205 -13.87 18.31 15.72
C PHE A 205 -14.46 19.68 15.33
N GLY A 206 -15.37 19.70 14.34
CA GLY A 206 -16.00 20.90 13.79
C GLY A 206 -15.21 21.61 12.67
N TYR A 207 -13.99 21.17 12.35
CA TYR A 207 -13.23 21.66 11.19
C TYR A 207 -13.58 20.85 9.94
N ARG A 208 -14.28 21.50 8.99
CA ARG A 208 -14.63 20.88 7.70
C ARG A 208 -13.50 21.03 6.69
N LEU A 209 -13.00 19.92 6.18
CA LEU A 209 -12.02 19.88 5.10
C LEU A 209 -12.75 20.01 3.75
N VAL A 210 -13.06 21.25 3.37
CA VAL A 210 -13.81 21.55 2.14
C VAL A 210 -12.87 21.78 0.95
N THR A 211 -11.65 22.24 1.22
CA THR A 211 -10.71 22.63 0.15
C THR A 211 -9.78 21.47 -0.23
N THR A 212 -9.52 21.30 -1.53
CA THR A 212 -8.55 20.30 -2.05
C THR A 212 -7.19 20.36 -1.34
N LYS A 213 -6.70 21.57 -1.03
CA LYS A 213 -5.44 21.79 -0.31
C LYS A 213 -5.48 21.21 1.11
N GLN A 214 -6.60 21.35 1.81
CA GLN A 214 -6.78 20.81 3.15
C GLN A 214 -6.77 19.28 3.13
N ASN A 215 -7.46 18.66 2.17
CA ASN A 215 -7.42 17.22 1.95
C ASN A 215 -6.01 16.72 1.64
N PHE A 216 -5.25 17.46 0.83
CA PHE A 216 -3.85 17.13 0.53
C PHE A 216 -2.98 17.13 1.79
N TYR A 217 -3.04 18.19 2.61
CA TYR A 217 -2.26 18.25 3.84
C TYR A 217 -2.68 17.19 4.86
N PHE A 218 -3.97 16.86 4.94
CA PHE A 218 -4.45 15.78 5.78
C PHE A 218 -3.86 14.43 5.36
N LEU A 219 -3.91 14.10 4.06
CA LEU A 219 -3.29 12.87 3.54
C LEU A 219 -1.77 12.85 3.70
N LEU A 220 -1.12 14.02 3.63
CA LEU A 220 0.33 14.12 3.89
C LEU A 220 0.64 13.86 5.35
N GLY A 221 -0.18 14.37 6.27
CA GLY A 221 -0.09 14.04 7.69
C GLY A 221 -0.27 12.54 7.93
N ALA A 222 -1.28 11.93 7.30
CA ALA A 222 -1.51 10.49 7.39
C ALA A 222 -0.30 9.67 6.87
N PHE A 223 0.31 10.09 5.76
CA PHE A 223 1.52 9.46 5.22
C PHE A 223 2.72 9.52 6.18
N VAL A 224 2.84 10.58 6.98
CA VAL A 224 3.93 10.70 7.97
C VAL A 224 3.71 9.81 9.19
N VAL A 225 2.44 9.52 9.52
CA VAL A 225 2.07 8.71 10.68
C VAL A 225 2.24 7.21 10.42
N VAL A 226 2.01 6.76 9.17
CA VAL A 226 2.13 5.36 8.71
C VAL A 226 3.58 5.01 8.41
#